data_AF-A0A6J7GB65-F1
#
_entry.id   AF-A0A6J7GB65-F1
#
_cell.length_a   1.000
_cell.length_b   1.000
_cell.length_c   1.000
_cell.angle_alpha   90.00
_cell.angle_beta   90.00
_cell.angle_gamma   90.00
#
_symmetry.space_group_name_H-M   'P 1'
#
loop_
_entity.id
_entity.type
_entity.pdbx_description
1 polymer ?
#
loop_
_entity_poly.entity_id
_entity_poly.type
_entity_poly.pdbx_seq_one_letter_code
_entity_poly.pdbx_strand_id
1 'polypeptide(L)'
;MPGTGIALNNRLARGSYLLPGHPNALAPGRKPLHTLNAWLVTDDRGRLAHVGGTPGGDGQVQWNTQLLAHLLVGGTDPQVAVSAPRHTVHPGSDADALDRAETLEVESRLGADVLGGLVARGHQLQVTGPWSAGGSAQVISVDHDRGVLAGGADPRQDGVVLGG
;
A
#
# COMPACT_ATOMS: atom_id res chain seq x y z
N MET A 1 26.99 -2.72 -10.95
CA MET A 1 28.21 -3.54 -11.13
C MET A 1 28.61 -3.46 -12.59
N PRO A 2 29.80 -2.95 -12.92
CA PRO A 2 30.23 -2.79 -14.31
C PRO A 2 30.10 -4.10 -15.09
N GLY A 3 29.54 -4.04 -16.29
CA GLY A 3 29.41 -5.19 -17.20
C GLY A 3 28.30 -6.20 -16.89
N THR A 4 27.53 -6.06 -15.80
CA THR A 4 26.48 -7.05 -15.44
C THR A 4 25.04 -6.54 -15.62
N GLY A 5 24.85 -5.23 -15.82
CA GLY A 5 23.52 -4.62 -15.82
C GLY A 5 22.84 -4.56 -14.44
N ILE A 6 23.50 -5.02 -13.37
CA ILE A 6 22.94 -5.05 -12.02
C ILE A 6 23.22 -3.74 -11.30
N ALA A 7 22.17 -3.03 -10.91
CA ALA A 7 22.22 -1.96 -9.93
C ALA A 7 22.06 -2.53 -8.51
N LEU A 8 22.96 -2.18 -7.59
CA LEU A 8 22.81 -2.55 -6.18
C LEU A 8 21.71 -1.70 -5.55
N ASN A 9 20.94 -2.28 -4.63
CA ASN A 9 19.87 -1.58 -3.95
C ASN A 9 20.40 -0.44 -3.05
N ASN A 10 19.55 0.53 -2.77
CA ASN A 10 19.81 1.64 -1.85
C ASN A 10 19.09 1.46 -0.49
N ARG A 11 18.72 0.23 -0.10
CA ARG A 11 17.80 0.00 1.02
C ARG A 11 18.31 0.56 2.34
N LEU A 12 19.62 0.58 2.57
CA LEU A 12 20.21 1.15 3.79
C LEU A 12 19.94 2.66 3.94
N ALA A 13 19.68 3.39 2.86
CA ALA A 13 19.38 4.83 2.92
C ALA A 13 18.02 5.14 3.56
N ARG A 14 17.16 4.13 3.75
CA ARG A 14 15.83 4.26 4.37
C ARG A 14 15.68 3.24 5.48
N GLY A 15 15.30 3.69 6.68
CA GLY A 15 15.11 2.79 7.82
C GLY A 15 16.40 2.31 8.49
N SER A 16 17.54 2.95 8.22
CA SER A 16 18.75 2.92 9.07
C SER A 16 19.07 4.33 9.51
N TYR A 17 19.44 4.50 10.77
CA TYR A 17 19.72 5.82 11.34
C TYR A 17 21.12 5.85 11.96
N LEU A 18 21.82 6.98 11.77
CA LEU A 18 23.08 7.28 12.46
C LEU A 18 22.82 7.92 13.84
N LEU A 19 21.76 7.46 14.51
CA LEU A 19 21.32 7.93 15.82
C LEU A 19 21.57 6.82 16.85
N PRO A 20 22.57 6.97 17.74
CA PRO A 20 22.85 6.00 18.78
C PRO A 20 21.60 5.74 19.65
N GLY A 21 21.34 4.48 19.97
CA GLY A 21 20.18 4.06 20.78
C GLY A 21 18.85 3.99 20.02
N HIS A 22 18.76 4.46 18.77
CA HIS A 22 17.54 4.31 17.98
C HIS A 22 17.26 2.82 17.68
N PRO A 23 15.99 2.35 17.73
CA PRO A 23 15.67 0.96 17.41
C PRO A 23 16.15 0.53 16.03
N ASN A 24 16.27 1.44 15.07
CA ASN A 24 16.82 1.20 13.73
C ASN A 24 18.22 1.80 13.52
N ALA A 25 19.02 1.93 14.58
CA ALA A 25 20.41 2.36 14.47
C ALA A 25 21.22 1.42 13.55
N LEU A 26 22.05 2.00 12.68
CA LEU A 26 22.90 1.27 11.75
C LEU A 26 23.90 0.39 12.50
N ALA A 27 23.97 -0.90 12.14
CA ALA A 27 24.94 -1.84 12.70
C ALA A 27 25.35 -2.91 11.65
N PRO A 28 26.60 -3.42 11.69
CA PRO A 28 27.03 -4.49 10.80
C PRO A 28 26.13 -5.73 10.87
N GLY A 29 25.78 -6.30 9.72
CA GLY A 29 24.93 -7.49 9.62
C GLY A 29 23.44 -7.27 9.94
N ARG A 30 23.06 -6.07 10.40
CA ARG A 30 21.67 -5.74 10.71
C ARG A 30 20.89 -5.39 9.44
N LYS A 31 19.70 -5.99 9.30
CA LYS A 31 18.75 -5.59 8.25
C LYS A 31 18.06 -4.28 8.68
N PRO A 32 17.96 -3.29 7.78
CA PRO A 32 17.22 -2.06 8.07
C PRO A 32 15.73 -2.36 8.22
N LEU A 33 15.02 -1.45 8.88
CA LEU A 33 13.57 -1.36 8.69
C LEU A 33 13.29 -1.28 7.18
N HIS A 34 12.37 -2.11 6.69
CA HIS A 34 11.96 -2.06 5.31
C HIS A 34 10.47 -1.80 5.20
N THR A 35 10.10 -1.19 4.08
CA THR A 35 8.72 -0.85 3.78
C THR A 35 8.01 -1.86 2.92
N LEU A 36 8.77 -2.81 2.37
CA LEU A 36 8.21 -3.93 1.60
C LEU A 36 7.20 -4.67 2.48
N ASN A 37 5.94 -4.65 2.06
CA ASN A 37 4.84 -5.26 2.77
C ASN A 37 3.91 -5.94 1.77
N ALA A 38 3.85 -7.27 1.87
CA ALA A 38 2.87 -8.11 1.17
C ALA A 38 2.07 -8.88 2.22
N TRP A 39 0.88 -9.33 1.86
CA TRP A 39 -0.03 -9.98 2.78
C TRP A 39 -0.70 -11.20 2.14
N LEU A 40 -1.12 -12.10 3.02
CA LEU A 40 -2.03 -13.20 2.71
C LEU A 40 -3.06 -13.28 3.83
N VAL A 41 -4.27 -13.69 3.48
CA VAL A 41 -5.38 -13.91 4.41
C VAL A 41 -5.81 -15.36 4.29
N THR A 42 -6.02 -16.00 5.43
CA THR A 42 -6.60 -17.35 5.50
C THR A 42 -8.02 -17.28 6.03
N ASP A 43 -8.87 -18.21 5.59
CA ASP A 43 -10.18 -18.45 6.22
C ASP A 43 -10.01 -19.12 7.60
N ASP A 44 -11.12 -19.30 8.32
CA ASP A 44 -11.13 -19.93 9.66
C ASP A 44 -10.64 -21.38 9.66
N ARG A 45 -10.56 -22.02 8.49
CA ARG A 45 -10.05 -23.37 8.30
C ARG A 45 -8.56 -23.38 7.91
N GLY A 46 -7.92 -22.21 7.85
CA GLY A 46 -6.52 -22.04 7.48
C GLY A 46 -6.25 -22.13 5.98
N ARG A 47 -7.28 -22.12 5.12
CA ARG A 47 -7.12 -22.13 3.66
C ARG A 47 -6.90 -20.72 3.15
N LEU A 48 -6.11 -20.56 2.09
CA LEU A 48 -5.90 -19.25 1.46
C LEU A 48 -7.24 -18.66 1.00
N ALA A 49 -7.57 -17.45 1.45
CA ALA A 49 -8.72 -16.69 0.99
C ALA A 49 -8.31 -15.58 0.01
N HIS A 50 -7.27 -14.81 0.37
CA HIS A 50 -6.75 -13.72 -0.45
C HIS A 50 -5.23 -13.63 -0.33
N VAL A 51 -4.55 -13.19 -1.38
CA VAL A 51 -3.13 -12.79 -1.37
C VAL A 51 -2.96 -11.54 -2.20
N GLY A 52 -2.09 -10.64 -1.74
CA GLY A 52 -1.86 -9.42 -2.48
C GLY A 52 -0.78 -8.53 -1.88
N GLY A 53 -0.65 -7.37 -2.51
CA GLY A 53 0.27 -6.33 -2.11
C GLY A 53 0.30 -5.19 -3.12
N THR A 54 1.01 -4.13 -2.78
CA THR A 54 1.27 -2.99 -3.65
C THR A 54 2.69 -2.50 -3.37
N PRO A 55 3.43 -1.95 -4.35
CA PRO A 55 4.60 -1.13 -4.08
C PRO A 55 4.20 0.25 -3.52
N GLY A 56 5.21 1.07 -3.19
CA GLY A 56 5.03 2.50 -2.94
C GLY A 56 5.37 2.97 -1.52
N GLY A 57 6.52 2.53 -0.98
CA GLY A 57 7.10 3.14 0.23
C GLY A 57 6.21 2.95 1.46
N ASP A 58 6.02 4.02 2.25
CA ASP A 58 5.16 4.00 3.45
C ASP A 58 3.67 3.90 3.14
N GLY A 59 3.26 4.22 1.90
CA GLY A 59 1.88 4.05 1.47
C GLY A 59 1.45 2.58 1.45
N GLN A 60 2.40 1.64 1.33
CA GLN A 60 2.10 0.20 1.21
C GLN A 60 1.20 -0.32 2.32
N VAL A 61 1.56 -0.06 3.59
CA VAL A 61 0.76 -0.55 4.74
C VAL A 61 -0.62 0.12 4.77
N GLN A 62 -0.69 1.41 4.44
CA GLN A 62 -1.94 2.17 4.43
C GLN A 62 -2.90 1.66 3.34
N TRP A 63 -2.41 1.49 2.11
CA TRP A 63 -3.22 0.98 1.00
C TRP A 63 -3.54 -0.50 1.13
N ASN A 64 -2.62 -1.32 1.65
CA ASN A 64 -2.92 -2.72 1.95
C ASN A 64 -4.02 -2.84 3.01
N THR A 65 -4.02 -1.96 4.02
CA THR A 65 -5.11 -1.93 5.02
C THR A 65 -6.45 -1.56 4.37
N GLN A 66 -6.48 -0.59 3.45
CA GLN A 66 -7.68 -0.23 2.69
C GLN A 66 -8.16 -1.40 1.81
N LEU A 67 -7.24 -2.09 1.11
CA LEU A 67 -7.57 -3.28 0.31
C LEU A 67 -8.18 -4.39 1.17
N LEU A 68 -7.56 -4.69 2.31
CA LEU A 68 -8.08 -5.68 3.25
C LEU A 68 -9.45 -5.28 3.80
N ALA A 69 -9.69 -3.99 4.07
CA ALA A 69 -11.02 -3.52 4.48
C ALA A 69 -12.06 -3.74 3.38
N HIS A 70 -11.75 -3.42 2.11
CA HIS A 70 -12.67 -3.68 0.99
C HIS A 70 -12.98 -5.17 0.82
N LEU A 71 -11.96 -6.03 0.87
CA LEU A 71 -12.12 -7.48 0.69
C LEU A 71 -12.86 -8.13 1.88
N LEU A 72 -12.43 -7.85 3.10
CA LEU A 72 -12.88 -8.59 4.29
C LEU A 72 -14.13 -7.99 4.94
N VAL A 73 -14.27 -6.66 4.94
CA VAL A 73 -15.44 -5.98 5.51
C VAL A 73 -16.47 -5.67 4.43
N GLY A 74 -16.01 -5.21 3.27
CA GLY A 74 -16.90 -4.91 2.14
C GLY A 74 -17.34 -6.13 1.33
N GLY A 75 -16.64 -7.27 1.45
CA GLY A 75 -16.91 -8.46 0.66
C GLY A 75 -16.76 -8.23 -0.86
N THR A 76 -15.98 -7.23 -1.26
CA THR A 76 -15.89 -6.81 -2.65
C THR A 76 -15.04 -7.77 -3.48
N ASP A 77 -15.36 -7.91 -4.77
CA ASP A 77 -14.49 -8.52 -5.76
C ASP A 77 -13.08 -7.86 -5.80
N PRO A 78 -11.99 -8.61 -6.02
CA PRO A 78 -10.64 -8.07 -6.03
C PRO A 78 -10.41 -6.93 -7.03
N GLN A 79 -11.04 -6.93 -8.21
CA GLN A 79 -10.92 -5.82 -9.16
C GLN A 79 -11.61 -4.56 -8.61
N VAL A 80 -12.76 -4.70 -7.95
CA VAL A 80 -13.44 -3.60 -7.27
C VAL A 80 -12.58 -3.05 -6.13
N ALA A 81 -11.97 -3.92 -5.32
CA ALA A 81 -11.11 -3.53 -4.21
C ALA A 81 -9.88 -2.71 -4.68
N VAL A 82 -9.15 -3.17 -5.70
CA VAL A 82 -7.98 -2.43 -6.22
C VAL A 82 -8.37 -1.12 -6.91
N SER A 83 -9.58 -1.06 -7.46
CA SER A 83 -10.15 0.10 -8.15
C SER A 83 -10.68 1.19 -7.21
N ALA A 84 -10.93 0.84 -5.94
CA ALA A 84 -11.49 1.75 -4.96
C ALA A 84 -10.61 3.01 -4.77
N PRO A 85 -11.21 4.18 -4.48
CA PRO A 85 -10.47 5.40 -4.22
C PRO A 85 -9.61 5.28 -2.96
N ARG A 86 -8.39 5.83 -3.02
CA ARG A 86 -7.40 5.73 -1.95
C ARG A 86 -7.23 7.04 -1.18
N HIS A 87 -6.74 6.89 0.05
CA HIS A 87 -6.17 7.96 0.85
C HIS A 87 -4.84 7.54 1.47
N THR A 88 -3.99 8.51 1.78
CA THR A 88 -2.68 8.29 2.40
C THR A 88 -2.32 9.46 3.30
N VAL A 89 -1.85 9.18 4.51
CA VAL A 89 -1.28 10.18 5.39
C VAL A 89 0.20 10.38 5.04
N HIS A 90 0.60 11.65 4.94
CA HIS A 90 1.96 12.12 4.75
C HIS A 90 2.33 13.14 5.85
N PRO A 91 3.62 13.39 6.15
CA PRO A 91 4.80 12.70 5.61
C PRO A 91 4.88 11.24 6.08
N GLY A 92 5.67 10.44 5.35
CA GLY A 92 6.01 9.09 5.77
C GLY A 92 7.18 9.06 6.78
N SER A 93 7.92 7.96 6.78
CA SER A 93 9.08 7.70 7.64
C SER A 93 10.41 8.27 7.09
N ASP A 94 10.36 9.02 5.98
CA ASP A 94 11.56 9.62 5.38
C ASP A 94 12.11 10.73 6.28
N ALA A 95 13.41 10.64 6.58
CA ALA A 95 14.06 11.49 7.57
C ALA A 95 14.04 12.98 7.20
N ASP A 96 14.05 13.31 5.91
CA ASP A 96 14.00 14.68 5.38
C ASP A 96 12.57 15.29 5.39
N ALA A 97 11.57 14.48 5.77
CA ALA A 97 10.18 14.89 5.80
C ALA A 97 9.59 14.95 7.23
N LEU A 98 10.35 14.58 8.27
CA LEU A 98 9.86 14.45 9.64
C LEU A 98 9.29 15.74 10.24
N ASP A 99 9.81 16.91 9.85
CA ASP A 99 9.34 18.21 10.35
C ASP A 99 8.16 18.78 9.54
N ARG A 100 7.68 18.07 8.51
CA ARG A 100 6.54 18.53 7.71
C ARG A 100 5.24 18.25 8.45
N ALA A 101 4.29 19.19 8.33
CA ALA A 101 2.96 19.02 8.87
C ALA A 101 2.25 17.82 8.21
N GLU A 102 1.44 17.12 9.00
CA GLU A 102 0.65 16.00 8.50
C GLU A 102 -0.42 16.48 7.52
N THR A 103 -0.51 15.80 6.36
CA THR A 103 -1.58 16.00 5.37
C THR A 103 -2.19 14.66 5.00
N LEU A 104 -3.50 14.68 4.71
CA LEU A 104 -4.22 13.53 4.19
C LEU A 104 -4.39 13.72 2.68
N GLU A 105 -3.57 13.01 1.90
CA GLU A 105 -3.74 12.92 0.47
C GLU A 105 -4.94 12.01 0.16
N VAL A 106 -5.85 12.49 -0.69
CA VAL A 106 -7.12 11.80 -1.00
C VAL A 106 -7.45 11.91 -2.48
N GLU A 107 -7.86 10.82 -3.10
CA GLU A 107 -8.37 10.89 -4.47
C GLU A 107 -9.75 11.55 -4.51
N SER A 108 -9.95 12.46 -5.47
CA SER A 108 -11.23 13.15 -5.71
C SER A 108 -12.45 12.24 -5.85
N ARG A 109 -12.25 10.98 -6.24
CA ARG A 109 -13.29 9.95 -6.39
C ARG A 109 -13.94 9.51 -5.06
N LEU A 110 -13.40 9.90 -3.91
CA LEU A 110 -14.11 9.73 -2.62
C LEU A 110 -15.42 10.53 -2.56
N GLY A 111 -15.57 11.57 -3.39
CA GLY A 111 -16.79 12.35 -3.50
C GLY A 111 -16.88 13.52 -2.50
N ALA A 112 -17.60 14.57 -2.91
CA ALA A 112 -17.63 15.84 -2.19
C ALA A 112 -18.11 15.71 -0.74
N ASP A 113 -19.08 14.84 -0.47
CA ASP A 113 -19.64 14.63 0.86
C ASP A 113 -18.60 14.06 1.84
N VAL A 114 -17.81 13.06 1.40
CA VAL A 114 -16.75 12.47 2.21
C VAL A 114 -15.64 13.50 2.45
N LEU A 115 -15.21 14.20 1.40
CA LEU A 115 -14.17 15.23 1.50
C LEU A 115 -14.57 16.37 2.44
N GLY A 116 -15.80 16.89 2.31
CA GLY A 116 -16.35 17.91 3.20
C GLY A 116 -16.44 17.41 4.65
N GLY A 117 -16.86 16.17 4.85
CA GLY A 117 -16.91 15.52 6.15
C GLY A 117 -15.54 15.36 6.82
N LEU A 118 -14.48 15.10 6.05
CA LEU A 118 -13.11 15.02 6.58
C LEU A 118 -12.59 16.42 6.98
N VAL A 119 -12.82 17.45 6.15
CA VAL A 119 -12.46 18.84 6.48
C VAL A 119 -13.18 19.30 7.74
N ALA A 120 -14.48 19.01 7.88
CA ALA A 120 -15.27 19.36 9.05
C ALA A 120 -14.76 18.71 10.36
N ARG A 121 -14.02 17.59 10.25
CA ARG A 121 -13.36 16.92 11.39
C ARG A 121 -11.93 17.41 11.64
N GLY A 122 -11.45 18.39 10.87
CA GLY A 122 -10.14 19.02 11.05
C GLY A 122 -9.01 18.43 10.21
N HIS A 123 -9.29 17.51 9.28
CA HIS A 123 -8.24 16.96 8.41
C HIS A 123 -7.76 18.01 7.39
N GLN A 124 -6.44 18.16 7.26
CA GLN A 124 -5.82 18.93 6.19
C GLN A 124 -5.73 18.07 4.94
N LEU A 125 -6.60 18.34 3.96
CA LEU A 125 -6.69 17.52 2.75
C LEU A 125 -5.78 18.03 1.64
N GLN A 126 -5.09 17.10 0.98
CA GLN A 126 -4.51 17.28 -0.34
C GLN A 126 -5.32 16.45 -1.33
N VAL A 127 -6.29 17.07 -2.00
CA VAL A 127 -7.15 16.37 -2.97
C VAL A 127 -6.39 16.20 -4.29
N THR A 128 -6.25 14.95 -4.74
CA THR A 128 -5.60 14.60 -6.02
C THR A 128 -6.63 14.22 -7.08
N GLY A 129 -6.18 14.14 -8.34
CA GLY A 129 -7.01 13.74 -9.46
C GLY A 129 -7.59 12.32 -9.31
N PRO A 130 -8.53 11.94 -10.17
CA PRO A 130 -8.97 10.56 -10.22
C PRO A 130 -7.78 9.66 -10.59
N TRP A 131 -7.64 8.51 -9.92
CA TRP A 131 -6.58 7.55 -10.21
C TRP A 131 -5.16 8.08 -10.03
N SER A 132 -4.97 9.10 -9.18
CA SER A 132 -3.68 9.76 -8.96
C SER A 132 -2.93 9.27 -7.72
N ALA A 133 -3.55 8.45 -6.88
CA ALA A 133 -2.86 7.88 -5.72
C ALA A 133 -1.70 6.96 -6.16
N GLY A 134 -0.68 6.87 -5.31
CA GLY A 134 0.43 5.95 -5.54
C GLY A 134 0.07 4.47 -5.42
N GLY A 135 1.06 3.62 -5.69
CA GLY A 135 0.96 2.17 -5.64
C GLY A 135 0.56 1.54 -6.97
N SER A 136 0.57 0.21 -6.99
CA SER A 136 0.14 -0.66 -8.09
C SER A 136 -0.28 -1.98 -7.47
N ALA A 137 -1.48 -1.99 -6.89
CA ALA A 137 -1.99 -3.14 -6.16
C ALA A 137 -2.29 -4.32 -7.08
N GLN A 138 -1.99 -5.52 -6.60
CA GLN A 138 -2.35 -6.78 -7.24
C GLN A 138 -2.95 -7.70 -6.19
N VAL A 139 -4.06 -8.35 -6.51
CA VAL A 139 -4.79 -9.25 -5.60
C VAL A 139 -5.24 -10.50 -6.34
N ILE A 140 -5.11 -11.66 -5.70
CA ILE A 140 -5.77 -12.90 -6.07
C ILE A 140 -6.64 -13.36 -4.90
N SER A 141 -7.88 -13.72 -5.19
CA SER A 141 -8.86 -14.25 -4.24
C SER A 141 -9.26 -15.67 -4.64
N VAL A 142 -9.50 -16.52 -3.65
CA VAL A 142 -9.88 -17.93 -3.83
C VAL A 142 -11.30 -18.13 -3.33
N ASP A 143 -12.20 -18.53 -4.23
CA ASP A 143 -13.54 -19.00 -3.86
C ASP A 143 -13.52 -20.54 -3.80
N HIS A 144 -13.42 -21.07 -2.58
CA HIS A 144 -13.35 -22.52 -2.36
C HIS A 144 -14.68 -23.24 -2.60
N ASP A 145 -15.81 -22.55 -2.51
CA ASP A 145 -17.13 -23.17 -2.69
C ASP A 145 -17.42 -23.37 -4.18
N ARG A 146 -16.98 -22.43 -5.01
CA ARG A 146 -17.09 -22.50 -6.48
C ARG A 146 -15.86 -23.12 -7.15
N GLY A 147 -14.75 -23.23 -6.43
CA GLY A 147 -13.48 -23.74 -6.96
C GLY A 147 -12.84 -22.83 -8.00
N VAL A 148 -13.00 -21.51 -7.87
CA VAL A 148 -12.50 -20.52 -8.84
C VAL A 148 -11.53 -19.53 -8.21
N LEU A 149 -10.68 -18.94 -9.05
CA LEU A 149 -9.79 -17.83 -8.70
C LEU A 149 -10.31 -16.54 -9.33
N ALA A 150 -10.28 -15.45 -8.57
CA ALA A 150 -10.56 -14.10 -9.07
C ALA A 150 -9.32 -13.23 -8.85
N GLY A 151 -8.97 -12.38 -9.81
CA GLY A 151 -7.83 -11.48 -9.71
C GLY A 151 -8.23 -10.03 -9.95
N GLY A 152 -7.46 -9.10 -9.38
CA GLY A 152 -7.58 -7.68 -9.61
C GLY A 152 -6.22 -7.03 -9.81
N ALA A 153 -6.11 -6.18 -10.85
CA ALA A 153 -4.96 -5.34 -11.12
C ALA A 153 -5.35 -3.86 -10.99
N ASP A 154 -4.52 -3.11 -10.28
CA ASP A 154 -4.73 -1.68 -10.06
C ASP A 154 -4.71 -0.90 -11.38
N PRO A 155 -5.77 -0.17 -11.73
CA PRO A 155 -5.84 0.55 -12.99
C PRO A 155 -5.02 1.86 -13.00
N ARG A 156 -4.34 2.23 -11.90
CA ARG A 156 -3.47 3.41 -11.83
C ARG A 156 -2.12 3.22 -12.51
N GLN A 157 -1.72 1.99 -12.75
CA GLN A 157 -0.42 1.62 -13.32
C GLN A 157 -0.60 0.44 -14.27
N ASP A 158 0.38 0.20 -15.13
CA ASP A 158 0.36 -0.98 -16.00
C ASP A 158 0.39 -2.27 -15.17
N GLY A 159 -0.57 -3.16 -15.44
CA GLY A 159 -0.72 -4.43 -14.76
C GLY A 159 -1.79 -5.27 -15.46
N VAL A 160 -1.71 -6.59 -15.34
CA VAL A 160 -2.66 -7.50 -15.97
C VAL A 160 -2.95 -8.69 -15.06
N VAL A 161 -4.22 -9.08 -15.03
CA VAL A 161 -4.66 -10.35 -14.46
C VAL A 161 -4.82 -11.33 -15.62
N LEU A 162 -4.14 -12.46 -15.54
CA LEU A 162 -4.26 -13.56 -16.50
C LEU A 162 -4.68 -14.81 -15.74
N GLY A 163 -5.69 -15.51 -16.25
CA GLY A 163 -6.21 -16.76 -15.69
C GLY A 163 -6.66 -17.69 -16.82
N GLY A 164 -6.69 -18.99 -16.52
CA GLY A 164 -7.12 -20.06 -17.42
C GLY A 164 -7.81 -21.18 -16.65
#